data_AF-A0A938BKQ3-F1
#
_entry.id   AF-A0A938BKQ3-F1
#
_cell.length_a   1.000
_cell.length_b   1.000
_cell.length_c   1.000
_cell.angle_alpha   90.00
_cell.angle_beta   90.00
_cell.angle_gamma   90.00
#
_symmetry.space_group_name_H-M   'P 1'
#
loop_
_entity.id
_entity.type
_entity.pdbx_description
1 polymer ?
#
loop_
_entity_poly.entity_id
_entity_poly.type
_entity_poly.pdbx_seq_one_letter_code
_entity_poly.pdbx_strand_id
1 'polypeptide(L)'
;MTVLTGTIQGDPARELTENARLLQDQGDLRGAAEAYLAAYRQSPSGFRASRYLHCARKASPEAARLAAAFGLEALVAWPEEVWVQREAVWAHYDGFLKGLSADRASLAPEICRKGLDAARWIIKSTAEDLPLRLAVFAGARAAKALGHWHDVAELLTVLKPERLSDQPQAHAGKRLPSDRERWYVMRARALLETRRLDEALQVATAGSQAFSGSDSLARLKALAHMALGNLEQARALLETLDRRHPPQWYVKADLARLMMRQGDSASALALLCEAALLPGDAKGRIGVFEDLATLLEPREIWHACLDHLMLAWAIAITECWEHRRARCQERHEDFWSRHGDRLAQAGLDQAFEPPPFQQLLARCLTFWQIQVDELRPRQRGRIKAWNPEREFGFIELAGSPDLFFLGRNFRSRERRPEVGMPVEFEVKSSYDRKKERDSQMAVSVRPFSPPAKQVRKPIDIDSLPY
;
A
#
# COMPACT_ATOMS: atom_id res chain seq x y z
N MET A 1 19.31 -53.28 68.02
CA MET A 1 18.32 -52.92 66.99
C MET A 1 18.34 -51.41 66.84
N THR A 2 19.16 -50.91 65.92
CA THR A 2 19.23 -49.48 65.60
C THR A 2 18.64 -49.34 64.21
N VAL A 3 17.39 -48.88 64.15
CA VAL A 3 16.69 -48.63 62.88
C VAL A 3 17.31 -47.37 62.28
N LEU A 4 18.10 -47.56 61.22
CA LEU A 4 18.52 -46.47 60.34
C LEU A 4 17.27 -45.98 59.60
N THR A 5 16.67 -44.90 60.10
CA THR A 5 15.74 -44.09 59.33
C THR A 5 16.55 -43.36 58.26
N GLY A 6 16.70 -43.99 57.10
CA GLY A 6 17.17 -43.33 55.91
C GLY A 6 16.15 -42.24 55.54
N THR A 7 16.52 -40.99 55.78
CA THR A 7 15.82 -39.82 55.24
C THR A 7 15.92 -39.92 53.73
N ILE A 8 14.80 -40.21 53.06
CA ILE A 8 14.69 -40.09 51.61
C ILE A 8 14.84 -38.60 51.32
N GLN A 9 16.06 -38.14 51.00
CA GLN A 9 16.25 -36.82 50.39
C GLN A 9 15.44 -36.82 49.09
N GLY A 10 14.41 -35.98 49.03
CA GLY A 10 13.62 -35.81 47.82
C GLY A 10 14.53 -35.44 46.65
N ASP A 11 14.25 -35.98 45.46
CA ASP A 11 14.92 -35.60 44.22
C ASP A 11 14.83 -34.06 44.07
N PRO A 12 15.95 -33.30 44.16
CA PRO A 12 15.91 -31.83 44.11
C PRO A 12 15.30 -31.30 42.81
N ALA A 13 15.41 -32.06 41.72
CA ALA A 13 14.77 -31.72 40.45
C ALA A 13 13.25 -31.90 40.49
N ARG A 14 12.72 -32.78 41.35
CA ARG A 14 11.29 -32.96 41.58
C ARG A 14 10.70 -31.79 42.35
N GLU A 15 11.35 -31.36 43.43
CA GLU A 15 10.90 -30.19 44.21
C GLU A 15 10.85 -28.91 43.36
N LEU A 16 11.88 -28.68 42.54
CA LEU A 16 11.89 -27.56 41.59
C LEU A 16 10.76 -27.66 40.55
N THR A 17 10.44 -28.88 40.10
CA THR A 17 9.33 -29.11 39.16
C THR A 17 7.97 -28.82 39.80
N GLU A 18 7.79 -29.20 41.07
CA GLU A 18 6.56 -28.93 41.82
C GLU A 18 6.40 -27.42 42.10
N ASN A 19 7.47 -26.74 42.50
CA ASN A 19 7.48 -25.28 42.64
C ASN A 19 7.17 -24.56 41.32
N ALA A 20 7.75 -25.01 40.21
CA ALA A 20 7.49 -24.44 38.89
C ALA A 20 6.01 -24.55 38.47
N ARG A 21 5.33 -25.64 38.85
CA ARG A 21 3.88 -25.80 38.62
C ARG A 21 3.07 -24.79 39.45
N LEU A 22 3.39 -24.63 40.73
CA LEU A 22 2.72 -23.66 41.60
C LEU A 22 2.83 -22.22 41.05
N LEU A 23 4.03 -21.81 40.64
CA LEU A 23 4.26 -20.49 40.04
C LEU A 23 3.46 -20.32 38.75
N GLN A 24 3.39 -21.36 37.93
CA GLN A 24 2.61 -21.34 36.69
C GLN A 24 1.11 -21.21 36.95
N ASP A 25 0.57 -21.92 37.93
CA ASP A 25 -0.85 -21.87 38.31
C ASP A 25 -1.22 -20.50 38.90
N GLN A 26 -0.26 -19.82 39.54
CA GLN A 26 -0.39 -18.44 40.01
C GLN A 26 -0.25 -17.39 38.89
N GLY A 27 0.09 -17.80 37.67
CA GLY A 27 0.31 -16.92 36.52
C GLY A 27 1.70 -16.27 36.45
N ASP A 28 2.61 -16.60 37.37
CA ASP A 28 4.01 -16.18 37.28
C ASP A 28 4.79 -17.06 36.29
N LEU A 29 4.59 -16.75 35.01
CA LEU A 29 5.23 -17.47 33.91
C LEU A 29 6.74 -17.29 33.87
N ARG A 30 7.27 -16.18 34.39
CA ARG A 30 8.71 -15.94 34.43
C ARG A 30 9.36 -16.80 35.51
N GLY A 31 8.85 -16.73 36.74
CA GLY A 31 9.32 -17.57 37.84
C GLY A 31 9.19 -19.06 37.52
N ALA A 32 8.06 -19.47 36.91
CA ALA A 32 7.86 -20.85 36.46
C ALA A 32 8.91 -21.28 35.43
N ALA A 33 9.25 -20.43 34.45
CA ALA A 33 10.27 -20.74 33.46
C ALA A 33 11.65 -20.90 34.11
N GLU A 34 12.04 -19.99 35.00
CA GLU A 34 13.32 -20.06 35.72
C GLU A 34 13.42 -21.36 36.55
N ALA A 35 12.35 -21.74 37.24
CA ALA A 35 12.28 -22.97 38.03
C ALA A 35 12.32 -24.25 37.16
N TYR A 36 11.59 -24.31 36.03
CA TYR A 36 11.67 -25.45 35.11
C TYR A 36 13.06 -25.58 34.46
N LEU A 37 13.72 -24.47 34.14
CA LEU A 37 15.08 -24.50 33.59
C LEU A 37 16.09 -25.00 34.63
N ALA A 38 15.96 -24.57 35.89
CA ALA A 38 16.78 -25.08 36.98
C ALA A 38 16.57 -26.59 37.18
N ALA A 39 15.32 -27.06 37.17
CA ALA A 39 14.99 -28.48 37.26
C ALA A 39 15.58 -29.28 36.07
N TYR A 40 15.50 -28.73 34.85
CA TYR A 40 16.05 -29.35 33.65
C TYR A 40 17.57 -29.49 33.72
N ARG A 41 18.28 -28.47 34.24
CA ARG A 41 19.75 -28.52 34.39
C ARG A 41 20.22 -29.58 35.38
N GLN A 42 19.43 -29.87 36.41
CA GLN A 42 19.74 -30.92 37.38
C GLN A 42 19.42 -32.32 36.86
N SER A 43 18.28 -32.46 36.18
CA SER A 43 17.83 -33.73 35.63
C SER A 43 17.11 -33.45 34.29
N PRO A 44 17.83 -33.54 33.16
CA PRO A 44 17.24 -33.27 31.85
C PRO A 44 16.11 -34.25 31.52
N SER A 45 15.00 -33.72 31.01
CA SER A 45 13.89 -34.53 30.47
C SER A 45 13.08 -33.72 29.46
N GLY A 46 12.46 -34.40 28.49
CA GLY A 46 11.54 -33.78 27.52
C GLY A 46 10.36 -33.06 28.20
N PHE A 47 9.87 -33.59 29.33
CA PHE A 47 8.85 -32.91 30.14
C PHE A 47 9.32 -31.55 30.64
N ARG A 48 10.47 -31.47 31.32
CA ARG A 48 10.97 -30.20 31.87
C ARG A 48 11.34 -29.21 30.77
N ALA A 49 11.91 -29.69 29.67
CA ALA A 49 12.20 -28.88 28.49
C ALA A 49 10.93 -28.26 27.89
N SER A 50 9.89 -29.05 27.63
CA SER A 50 8.63 -28.55 27.07
C SER A 50 7.93 -27.55 28.00
N ARG A 51 7.95 -27.77 29.32
CA ARG A 51 7.38 -26.83 30.30
C ARG A 51 8.16 -25.51 30.39
N TYR A 52 9.49 -25.57 30.39
CA TYR A 52 10.31 -24.37 30.28
C TYR A 52 9.95 -23.56 29.02
N LEU A 53 9.94 -24.21 27.84
CA LEU A 53 9.59 -23.57 26.57
C LEU A 53 8.22 -22.89 26.63
N HIS A 54 7.22 -23.59 27.16
CA HIS A 54 5.85 -23.08 27.30
C HIS A 54 5.76 -21.80 28.14
N CYS A 55 6.41 -21.80 29.31
CA CYS A 55 6.39 -20.66 30.23
C CYS A 55 7.21 -19.49 29.66
N ALA A 56 8.44 -19.76 29.21
CA ALA A 56 9.35 -18.74 28.72
C ALA A 56 8.80 -17.99 27.50
N ARG A 57 8.20 -18.69 26.52
CA ARG A 57 7.66 -18.03 25.33
C ARG A 57 6.48 -17.09 25.59
N LYS A 58 5.74 -17.34 26.68
CA LYS A 58 4.58 -16.53 27.06
C LYS A 58 4.94 -15.40 28.01
N ALA A 59 6.11 -15.44 28.66
CA ALA A 59 6.54 -14.44 29.62
C ALA A 59 6.88 -13.08 28.97
N SER A 60 7.66 -13.09 27.87
CA SER A 60 7.99 -11.88 27.12
C SER A 60 8.53 -12.21 25.71
N PRO A 61 8.55 -11.25 24.76
CA PRO A 61 9.16 -11.46 23.45
C PRO A 61 10.65 -11.81 23.52
N GLU A 62 11.37 -11.27 24.50
CA GLU A 62 12.79 -11.58 24.70
C GLU A 62 12.98 -13.00 25.24
N ALA A 63 12.20 -13.37 26.25
CA ALA A 63 12.19 -14.74 26.79
C ALA A 63 11.77 -15.76 25.73
N ALA A 64 10.87 -15.41 24.81
CA ALA A 64 10.50 -16.26 23.68
C ALA A 64 11.64 -16.51 22.70
N ARG A 65 12.54 -15.54 22.47
CA ARG A 65 13.73 -15.76 21.62
C ARG A 65 14.75 -16.66 22.30
N LEU A 66 14.95 -16.49 23.60
CA LEU A 66 15.80 -17.38 24.39
C LEU A 66 15.23 -18.81 24.40
N ALA A 67 13.92 -18.94 24.58
CA ALA A 67 13.22 -20.22 24.49
C ALA A 67 13.35 -20.84 23.09
N ALA A 68 13.28 -20.06 22.02
CA ALA A 68 13.47 -20.57 20.66
C ALA A 68 14.88 -21.16 20.47
N ALA A 69 15.93 -20.49 20.95
CA ALA A 69 17.30 -20.99 20.92
C ALA A 69 17.44 -22.30 21.72
N PHE A 70 16.95 -22.31 22.97
CA PHE A 70 16.93 -23.52 23.80
C PHE A 70 16.13 -24.66 23.15
N GLY A 71 15.03 -24.35 22.46
CA GLY A 71 14.21 -25.34 21.77
C GLY A 71 14.97 -26.11 20.70
N LEU A 72 15.91 -25.46 20.00
CA LEU A 72 16.78 -26.14 19.04
C LEU A 72 17.72 -27.14 19.72
N GLU A 73 18.31 -26.76 20.86
CA GLU A 73 19.15 -27.66 21.67
C GLU A 73 18.34 -28.83 22.25
N ALA A 74 17.14 -28.53 22.77
CA ALA A 74 16.25 -29.52 23.34
C ALA A 74 15.77 -30.55 22.29
N LEU A 75 15.60 -30.15 21.03
CA LEU A 75 15.24 -31.07 19.94
C LEU A 75 16.36 -32.02 19.55
N VAL A 76 17.63 -31.64 19.77
CA VAL A 76 18.76 -32.56 19.59
C VAL A 76 18.76 -33.61 20.69
N ALA A 77 18.49 -33.20 21.93
CA ALA A 77 18.44 -34.11 23.08
C ALA A 77 17.18 -35.00 23.10
N TRP A 78 16.07 -34.50 22.56
CA TRP A 78 14.75 -35.14 22.63
C TRP A 78 14.01 -35.10 21.28
N PRO A 79 14.55 -35.74 20.23
CA PRO A 79 14.02 -35.61 18.86
C PRO A 79 12.63 -36.22 18.66
N GLU A 80 12.25 -37.21 19.46
CA GLU A 80 10.95 -37.90 19.37
C GLU A 80 9.87 -37.29 20.28
N GLU A 81 10.22 -36.31 21.11
CA GLU A 81 9.30 -35.70 22.08
C GLU A 81 8.41 -34.63 21.42
N VAL A 82 7.20 -35.03 21.05
CA VAL A 82 6.19 -34.19 20.35
C VAL A 82 5.93 -32.86 21.07
N TRP A 83 5.93 -32.85 22.41
CA TRP A 83 5.69 -31.63 23.18
C TRP A 83 6.87 -30.64 23.13
N VAL A 84 8.11 -31.14 23.05
CA VAL A 84 9.29 -30.30 22.87
C VAL A 84 9.25 -29.66 21.48
N GLN A 85 8.95 -30.46 20.44
CA GLN A 85 8.80 -29.97 19.07
C GLN A 85 7.71 -28.89 18.97
N ARG A 86 6.53 -29.17 19.51
CA ARG A 86 5.40 -28.23 19.48
C ARG A 86 5.73 -26.91 20.19
N GLU A 87 6.29 -26.96 21.40
CA GLU A 87 6.61 -25.73 22.14
C GLU A 87 7.80 -24.97 21.54
N ALA A 88 8.75 -25.66 20.89
CA ALA A 88 9.82 -25.02 20.12
C ALA A 88 9.28 -24.26 18.90
N VAL A 89 8.29 -24.83 18.19
CA VAL A 89 7.55 -24.16 17.11
C VAL A 89 6.87 -22.88 17.60
N TRP A 90 6.15 -22.96 18.71
CA TRP A 90 5.49 -21.79 19.28
C TRP A 90 6.47 -20.74 19.83
N ALA A 91 7.60 -21.15 20.40
CA ALA A 91 8.65 -20.24 20.84
C ALA A 91 9.24 -19.42 19.68
N HIS A 92 9.50 -20.07 18.54
CA HIS A 92 9.93 -19.37 17.32
C HIS A 92 8.87 -18.39 16.82
N TYR A 93 7.60 -18.79 16.83
CA TYR A 93 6.51 -17.91 16.42
C TYR A 93 6.39 -16.68 17.34
N ASP A 94 6.31 -16.88 18.65
CA ASP A 94 6.16 -15.80 19.63
C ASP A 94 7.39 -14.87 19.65
N GLY A 95 8.60 -15.42 19.48
CA GLY A 95 9.86 -14.67 19.55
C GLY A 95 10.21 -13.86 18.29
N PHE A 96 9.83 -14.35 17.10
CA PHE A 96 10.27 -13.76 15.82
C PHE A 96 9.13 -13.34 14.89
N LEU A 97 7.95 -13.96 14.95
CA LEU A 97 6.88 -13.75 13.94
C LEU A 97 5.71 -12.93 14.46
N LYS A 98 5.28 -13.15 15.70
CA LYS A 98 4.11 -12.48 16.28
C LYS A 98 4.24 -10.96 16.30
N GLY A 99 5.45 -10.44 16.50
CA GLY A 99 5.73 -9.00 16.45
C GLY A 99 5.64 -8.38 15.05
N LEU A 100 5.71 -9.19 13.99
CA LEU A 100 5.63 -8.73 12.60
C LEU A 100 4.18 -8.47 12.15
N SER A 101 3.18 -8.78 12.98
CA SER A 101 1.77 -8.55 12.67
C SER A 101 1.27 -7.15 13.00
N ALA A 102 2.05 -6.37 13.75
CA ALA A 102 1.70 -4.98 14.03
C ALA A 102 2.03 -4.11 12.82
N ASP A 103 1.11 -3.19 12.49
CA ASP A 103 1.16 -2.19 11.41
C ASP A 103 2.22 -1.10 11.70
N ARG A 104 3.40 -1.52 12.14
CA ARG A 104 4.52 -0.63 12.48
C ARG A 104 5.23 -0.26 11.18
N ALA A 105 5.33 1.04 10.96
CA ALA A 105 6.16 1.65 9.94
C ALA A 105 7.52 0.94 9.84
N SER A 106 7.93 0.63 8.61
CA SER A 106 9.26 0.14 8.20
C SER A 106 9.98 -0.72 9.25
N LEU A 107 9.63 -2.01 9.32
CA LEU A 107 10.41 -2.98 10.09
C LEU A 107 11.87 -3.00 9.59
N ALA A 108 12.83 -2.94 10.53
CA ALA A 108 14.24 -3.00 10.18
C ALA A 108 14.56 -4.27 9.36
N PRO A 109 15.39 -4.19 8.30
CA PRO A 109 15.69 -5.34 7.45
C PRO A 109 16.21 -6.57 8.20
N GLU A 110 16.96 -6.37 9.28
CA GLU A 110 17.42 -7.47 10.14
C GLU A 110 16.28 -8.21 10.84
N ILE A 111 15.28 -7.48 11.35
CA ILE A 111 14.09 -8.08 11.98
C ILE A 111 13.32 -8.90 10.95
N CYS A 112 13.16 -8.38 9.73
CA CYS A 112 12.51 -9.10 8.65
C CYS A 112 13.29 -10.36 8.24
N ARG A 113 14.63 -10.32 8.18
CA ARG A 113 15.45 -11.50 7.88
C ARG A 113 15.29 -12.60 8.93
N LYS A 114 15.44 -12.25 10.22
CA LYS A 114 15.23 -13.20 11.34
C LYS A 114 13.82 -13.78 11.34
N GLY A 115 12.82 -12.95 11.03
CA GLY A 115 11.43 -13.39 10.84
C GLY A 115 11.28 -14.39 9.70
N LEU A 116 11.83 -14.09 8.53
CA LEU A 116 11.77 -14.98 7.37
C LEU A 116 12.43 -16.34 7.65
N ASP A 117 13.58 -16.34 8.32
CA ASP A 117 14.28 -17.56 8.71
C ASP A 117 13.48 -18.40 9.71
N ALA A 118 12.88 -17.75 10.73
CA ALA A 118 12.00 -18.42 11.69
C ALA A 118 10.75 -19.02 11.01
N ALA A 119 10.15 -18.32 10.04
CA ALA A 119 9.02 -18.84 9.28
C ALA A 119 9.40 -20.08 8.47
N ARG A 120 10.54 -20.06 7.76
CA ARG A 120 11.05 -21.21 7.01
C ARG A 120 11.34 -22.40 7.93
N TRP A 121 11.89 -22.15 9.11
CA TRP A 121 12.13 -23.20 10.10
C TRP A 121 10.80 -23.80 10.58
N ILE A 122 9.82 -22.99 11.00
CA ILE A 122 8.50 -23.50 11.44
C ILE A 122 7.83 -24.33 10.34
N ILE A 123 7.84 -23.87 9.09
CA ILE A 123 7.24 -24.58 7.95
C ILE A 123 7.85 -25.97 7.76
N LYS A 124 9.16 -26.13 8.01
CA LYS A 124 9.84 -27.42 7.94
C LYS A 124 9.59 -28.29 9.18
N SER A 125 9.28 -27.67 10.31
CA SER A 125 9.23 -28.31 11.62
C SER A 125 7.83 -28.75 12.08
N THR A 126 6.75 -28.40 11.37
CA THR A 126 5.39 -28.83 11.75
C THR A 126 4.46 -29.04 10.56
N ALA A 127 3.51 -29.96 10.74
CA ALA A 127 2.35 -30.14 9.86
C ALA A 127 1.04 -29.63 10.50
N GLU A 128 1.10 -29.04 11.70
CA GLU A 128 -0.08 -28.46 12.36
C GLU A 128 -0.58 -27.21 11.61
N ASP A 129 -1.89 -27.17 11.32
CA ASP A 129 -2.48 -26.14 10.46
C ASP A 129 -2.28 -24.70 10.97
N LEU A 130 -2.56 -24.46 12.25
CA LEU A 130 -2.51 -23.11 12.84
C LEU A 130 -1.10 -22.48 12.82
N PRO A 131 -0.06 -23.10 13.42
CA PRO A 131 1.28 -22.52 13.39
C PRO A 131 1.83 -22.42 11.97
N LEU A 132 1.53 -23.39 11.09
CA LEU A 132 1.92 -23.34 9.68
C LEU A 132 1.32 -22.14 8.96
N ARG A 133 0.00 -21.94 9.05
CA ARG A 133 -0.72 -20.80 8.46
C ARG A 133 -0.19 -19.47 8.95
N LEU A 134 0.01 -19.34 10.27
CA LEU A 134 0.56 -18.13 10.86
C LEU A 134 2.00 -17.85 10.41
N ALA A 135 2.83 -18.88 10.32
CA ALA A 135 4.21 -18.76 9.86
C ALA A 135 4.30 -18.34 8.39
N VAL A 136 3.51 -18.95 7.51
CA VAL A 136 3.49 -18.59 6.08
C VAL A 136 3.10 -17.12 5.89
N PHE A 137 2.02 -16.64 6.50
CA PHE A 137 1.61 -15.24 6.33
C PHE A 137 2.61 -14.25 6.94
N ALA A 138 3.17 -14.55 8.11
CA ALA A 138 4.18 -13.69 8.73
C ALA A 138 5.49 -13.66 7.93
N GLY A 139 5.96 -14.83 7.47
CA GLY A 139 7.15 -14.96 6.63
C GLY A 139 6.96 -14.25 5.28
N ALA A 140 5.80 -14.40 4.64
CA ALA A 140 5.48 -13.72 3.39
C ALA A 140 5.43 -12.19 3.56
N ARG A 141 4.98 -11.68 4.72
CA ARG A 141 5.06 -10.25 5.04
C ARG A 141 6.52 -9.80 5.21
N ALA A 142 7.34 -10.57 5.91
CA ALA A 142 8.75 -10.26 6.11
C ALA A 142 9.52 -10.24 4.78
N ALA A 143 9.32 -11.26 3.93
CA ALA A 143 9.89 -11.33 2.59
C ALA A 143 9.45 -10.14 1.72
N LYS A 144 8.17 -9.75 1.77
CA LYS A 144 7.67 -8.55 1.08
C LYS A 144 8.38 -7.28 1.55
N ALA A 145 8.60 -7.11 2.85
CA ALA A 145 9.29 -5.94 3.40
C ALA A 145 10.76 -5.86 2.94
N LEU A 146 11.38 -7.00 2.65
CA LEU A 146 12.72 -7.11 2.05
C LEU A 146 12.72 -6.97 0.52
N GLY A 147 11.56 -6.90 -0.14
CA GLY A 147 11.45 -6.94 -1.60
C GLY A 147 11.70 -8.33 -2.21
N HIS A 148 11.76 -9.39 -1.39
CA HIS A 148 12.01 -10.76 -1.84
C HIS A 148 10.72 -11.42 -2.36
N TRP A 149 10.21 -10.96 -3.50
CA TRP A 149 8.92 -11.42 -4.03
C TRP A 149 8.89 -12.90 -4.41
N HIS A 150 10.04 -13.49 -4.78
CA HIS A 150 10.15 -14.93 -5.00
C HIS A 150 9.84 -15.72 -3.71
N ASP A 151 10.41 -15.31 -2.58
CA ASP A 151 10.13 -15.93 -1.28
C ASP A 151 8.65 -15.81 -0.89
N VAL A 152 8.03 -14.65 -1.15
CA VAL A 152 6.57 -14.47 -0.92
C VAL A 152 5.78 -15.48 -1.73
N ALA A 153 6.13 -15.66 -3.01
CA ALA A 153 5.47 -16.59 -3.90
C ALA A 153 5.62 -18.03 -3.36
N GLU A 154 6.84 -18.49 -3.10
CA GLU A 154 7.13 -19.86 -2.69
C GLU A 154 6.52 -20.21 -1.33
N LEU A 155 6.59 -19.32 -0.35
CA LEU A 155 5.96 -19.55 0.97
C LEU A 155 4.46 -19.80 0.87
N LEU A 156 3.76 -19.07 -0.01
CA LEU A 156 2.32 -19.21 -0.16
C LEU A 156 1.90 -20.52 -0.83
N THR A 157 2.80 -21.25 -1.48
CA THR A 157 2.49 -22.57 -2.07
C THR A 157 2.27 -23.65 -1.01
N VAL A 158 2.78 -23.43 0.20
CA VAL A 158 2.61 -24.33 1.34
C VAL A 158 1.15 -24.42 1.80
N LEU A 159 0.38 -23.34 1.62
CA LEU A 159 -1.03 -23.29 1.99
C LEU A 159 -1.91 -23.68 0.80
N LYS A 160 -2.86 -24.58 1.06
CA LYS A 160 -3.94 -24.90 0.11
C LYS A 160 -5.09 -23.90 0.32
N PRO A 161 -5.43 -23.06 -0.66
CA PRO A 161 -6.42 -22.00 -0.46
C PRO A 161 -7.81 -22.55 -0.08
N GLU A 162 -8.16 -23.76 -0.49
CA GLU A 162 -9.45 -24.42 -0.18
C GLU A 162 -9.59 -24.76 1.31
N ARG A 163 -8.49 -24.79 2.07
CA ARG A 163 -8.48 -25.03 3.51
C ARG A 163 -8.50 -23.75 4.34
N LEU A 164 -8.35 -22.59 3.70
CA LEU A 164 -8.35 -21.30 4.38
C LEU A 164 -9.77 -20.80 4.62
N SER A 165 -9.96 -20.11 5.75
CA SER A 165 -11.26 -19.51 6.08
C SER A 165 -11.63 -18.42 5.08
N ASP A 166 -12.89 -18.44 4.64
CA ASP A 166 -13.54 -17.40 3.84
C ASP A 166 -14.18 -16.30 4.70
N GLN A 167 -14.21 -16.47 6.02
CA GLN A 167 -14.82 -15.49 6.91
C GLN A 167 -13.94 -14.24 7.05
N PRO A 168 -14.47 -13.04 6.74
CA PRO A 168 -13.77 -11.78 6.98
C PRO A 168 -13.46 -11.61 8.47
N GLN A 169 -12.33 -10.99 8.76
CA GLN A 169 -11.93 -10.70 10.14
C GLN A 169 -12.36 -9.27 10.50
N ALA A 170 -12.66 -9.03 11.78
CA ALA A 170 -12.86 -7.68 12.30
C ALA A 170 -11.67 -7.30 13.17
N HIS A 171 -11.04 -6.16 12.88
CA HIS A 171 -9.98 -5.62 13.72
C HIS A 171 -10.19 -4.11 13.89
N ALA A 172 -10.34 -3.66 15.14
CA ALA A 172 -10.56 -2.25 15.48
C ALA A 172 -11.70 -1.59 14.67
N GLY A 173 -12.82 -2.31 14.50
CA GLY A 173 -13.99 -1.84 13.74
C GLY A 173 -13.82 -1.83 12.21
N LYS A 174 -12.64 -2.19 11.68
CA LYS A 174 -12.40 -2.35 10.25
C LYS A 174 -12.54 -3.81 9.83
N ARG A 175 -13.23 -4.03 8.71
CA ARG A 175 -13.32 -5.34 8.06
C ARG A 175 -12.00 -5.62 7.35
N LEU A 176 -11.33 -6.68 7.76
CA LEU A 176 -10.15 -7.23 7.12
C LEU A 176 -10.55 -8.38 6.17
N PRO A 177 -9.78 -8.59 5.09
CA PRO A 177 -10.00 -9.73 4.21
C PRO A 177 -9.83 -11.04 4.99
N SER A 178 -10.59 -12.05 4.56
CA SER A 178 -10.44 -13.42 5.05
C SER A 178 -9.02 -13.95 4.75
N ASP A 179 -8.62 -15.05 5.39
CA ASP A 179 -7.30 -15.61 5.10
C ASP A 179 -7.21 -16.12 3.66
N ARG A 180 -8.30 -16.66 3.12
CA ARG A 180 -8.34 -17.08 1.72
C ARG A 180 -8.25 -15.89 0.75
N GLU A 181 -8.99 -14.82 1.00
CA GLU A 181 -8.89 -13.59 0.19
C GLU A 181 -7.48 -12.99 0.26
N ARG A 182 -6.91 -12.92 1.47
CA ARG A 182 -5.53 -12.47 1.71
C ARG A 182 -4.52 -13.30 0.94
N TRP A 183 -4.68 -14.63 0.92
CA TRP A 183 -3.83 -15.52 0.15
C TRP A 183 -3.86 -15.19 -1.34
N TYR A 184 -5.04 -15.02 -1.94
CA TYR A 184 -5.17 -14.67 -3.37
C TYR A 184 -4.49 -13.34 -3.68
N VAL A 185 -4.72 -12.30 -2.86
CA VAL A 185 -4.13 -10.98 -3.05
C VAL A 185 -2.60 -11.05 -2.98
N MET A 186 -2.05 -11.70 -1.95
CA MET A 186 -0.60 -11.80 -1.76
C MET A 186 0.06 -12.65 -2.86
N ARG A 187 -0.54 -13.79 -3.22
CA ARG A 187 -0.01 -14.71 -4.24
C ARG A 187 -0.03 -14.06 -5.63
N ALA A 188 -1.15 -13.47 -6.05
CA ALA A 188 -1.24 -12.77 -7.32
C ALA A 188 -0.25 -11.61 -7.40
N ARG A 189 -0.08 -10.83 -6.32
CA ARG A 189 0.90 -9.75 -6.29
C ARG A 189 2.34 -10.27 -6.41
N ALA A 190 2.71 -11.31 -5.66
CA ALA A 190 4.05 -11.89 -5.73
C ALA A 190 4.37 -12.45 -7.13
N LEU A 191 3.40 -13.08 -7.78
CA LEU A 191 3.55 -13.59 -9.15
C LEU A 191 3.74 -12.47 -10.19
N LEU A 192 3.04 -11.33 -10.03
CA LEU A 192 3.26 -10.15 -10.89
C LEU A 192 4.68 -9.61 -10.76
N GLU A 193 5.14 -9.42 -9.53
CA GLU A 193 6.47 -8.87 -9.23
C GLU A 193 7.60 -9.82 -9.68
N THR A 194 7.35 -11.12 -9.69
CA THR A 194 8.28 -12.15 -10.20
C THR A 194 8.09 -12.47 -11.68
N ARG A 195 7.26 -11.70 -12.41
CA ARG A 195 7.03 -11.83 -13.85
C ARG A 195 6.44 -13.19 -14.28
N ARG A 196 5.81 -13.94 -13.36
CA ARG A 196 5.04 -15.16 -13.64
C ARG A 196 3.60 -14.77 -14.03
N LEU A 197 3.46 -14.13 -15.19
CA LEU A 197 2.28 -13.33 -15.53
C LEU A 197 1.00 -14.16 -15.75
N ASP A 198 1.09 -15.30 -16.42
CA ASP A 198 -0.07 -16.18 -16.65
C ASP A 198 -0.63 -16.74 -15.34
N GLU A 199 0.26 -17.21 -14.45
CA GLU A 199 -0.12 -17.66 -13.11
C GLU A 199 -0.74 -16.51 -12.29
N ALA A 200 -0.17 -15.30 -12.39
CA ALA A 200 -0.74 -14.14 -11.71
C ALA A 200 -2.16 -13.84 -12.18
N LEU A 201 -2.41 -13.91 -13.49
CA LEU A 201 -3.74 -13.71 -14.07
C LEU A 201 -4.71 -14.80 -13.62
N GLN A 202 -4.27 -16.06 -13.61
CA GLN A 202 -5.09 -17.19 -13.16
C GLN A 202 -5.49 -17.03 -11.68
N VAL A 203 -4.53 -16.76 -10.80
CA VAL A 203 -4.77 -16.56 -9.36
C VAL A 203 -5.68 -15.35 -9.12
N ALA A 204 -5.42 -14.22 -9.78
CA ALA A 204 -6.26 -13.03 -9.63
C ALA A 204 -7.69 -13.26 -10.15
N THR A 205 -7.86 -14.02 -11.24
CA THR A 205 -9.17 -14.34 -11.80
C THR A 205 -9.96 -15.27 -10.88
N ALA A 206 -9.35 -16.35 -10.39
CA ALA A 206 -9.98 -17.25 -9.43
C ALA A 206 -10.35 -16.52 -8.13
N GLY A 207 -9.45 -15.65 -7.65
CA GLY A 207 -9.72 -14.79 -6.51
C GLY A 207 -10.91 -13.85 -6.75
N SER A 208 -10.97 -13.15 -7.89
CA SER A 208 -12.09 -12.27 -8.22
C SER A 208 -13.43 -13.01 -8.38
N GLN A 209 -13.42 -14.28 -8.80
CA GLN A 209 -14.63 -15.11 -8.85
C GLN A 209 -15.10 -15.48 -7.44
N ALA A 210 -14.16 -15.87 -6.57
CA ALA A 210 -14.47 -16.20 -5.17
C ALA A 210 -14.87 -14.97 -4.34
N PHE A 211 -14.31 -13.80 -4.65
CA PHE A 211 -14.47 -12.56 -3.90
C PHE A 211 -14.77 -11.39 -4.84
N SER A 212 -15.96 -11.41 -5.46
CA SER A 212 -16.40 -10.44 -6.48
C SER A 212 -16.42 -8.98 -6.01
N GLY A 213 -16.51 -8.74 -4.70
CA GLY A 213 -16.45 -7.41 -4.08
C GLY A 213 -15.02 -6.87 -3.86
N SER A 214 -13.97 -7.64 -4.13
CA SER A 214 -12.59 -7.27 -3.79
C SER A 214 -11.94 -6.38 -4.87
N ASP A 215 -11.86 -5.07 -4.58
CA ASP A 215 -11.16 -4.09 -5.44
C ASP A 215 -9.69 -4.48 -5.67
N SER A 216 -9.05 -5.04 -4.65
CA SER A 216 -7.64 -5.45 -4.73
C SER A 216 -7.43 -6.55 -5.76
N LEU A 217 -8.32 -7.56 -5.79
CA LEU A 217 -8.24 -8.66 -6.75
C LEU A 217 -8.58 -8.21 -8.16
N ALA A 218 -9.63 -7.39 -8.32
CA ALA A 218 -9.98 -6.80 -9.61
C ALA A 218 -8.82 -5.97 -10.18
N ARG A 219 -8.15 -5.17 -9.34
CA ARG A 219 -6.97 -4.40 -9.72
C ARG A 219 -5.80 -5.30 -10.12
N LEU A 220 -5.47 -6.32 -9.32
CA LEU A 220 -4.37 -7.25 -9.64
C LEU A 220 -4.63 -8.00 -10.95
N LYS A 221 -5.88 -8.38 -11.22
CA LYS A 221 -6.28 -8.96 -12.51
C LYS A 221 -6.01 -8.00 -13.67
N ALA A 222 -6.38 -6.72 -13.52
CA ALA A 222 -6.12 -5.71 -14.54
C ALA A 222 -4.63 -5.51 -14.78
N LEU A 223 -3.82 -5.45 -13.72
CA LEU A 223 -2.36 -5.34 -13.81
C LEU A 223 -1.73 -6.55 -14.51
N ALA A 224 -2.26 -7.77 -14.29
CA ALA A 224 -1.82 -8.96 -15.00
C ALA A 224 -2.12 -8.88 -16.51
N HIS A 225 -3.34 -8.48 -16.89
CA HIS A 225 -3.68 -8.22 -18.29
C HIS A 225 -2.76 -7.17 -18.92
N MET A 226 -2.52 -6.05 -18.21
CA MET A 226 -1.60 -5.00 -18.66
C MET A 226 -0.18 -5.52 -18.90
N ALA A 227 0.32 -6.35 -17.99
CA ALA A 227 1.66 -6.93 -18.08
C ALA A 227 1.80 -7.93 -19.25
N LEU A 228 0.72 -8.64 -19.58
CA LEU A 228 0.62 -9.56 -20.73
C LEU A 228 0.36 -8.85 -22.07
N GLY A 229 0.15 -7.53 -22.07
CA GLY A 229 -0.19 -6.77 -23.28
C GLY A 229 -1.67 -6.81 -23.67
N ASN A 230 -2.54 -7.37 -22.84
CA ASN A 230 -3.99 -7.41 -23.02
C ASN A 230 -4.62 -6.05 -22.59
N LEU A 231 -4.29 -4.98 -23.32
CA LEU A 231 -4.56 -3.60 -22.90
C LEU A 231 -6.06 -3.28 -22.81
N GLU A 232 -6.88 -3.81 -23.72
CA GLU A 232 -8.33 -3.56 -23.71
C GLU A 232 -9.02 -4.15 -22.48
N GLN A 233 -8.67 -5.40 -22.12
CA GLN A 233 -9.21 -6.04 -20.91
C GLN A 233 -8.73 -5.33 -19.65
N ALA A 234 -7.46 -4.90 -19.60
CA ALA A 234 -6.94 -4.12 -18.49
C ALA A 234 -7.68 -2.78 -18.35
N ARG A 235 -7.91 -2.08 -19.46
CA ARG A 235 -8.64 -0.81 -19.51
C ARG A 235 -10.05 -0.97 -18.98
N ALA A 236 -10.83 -1.92 -19.51
CA ALA A 236 -12.21 -2.15 -19.09
C ALA A 236 -12.34 -2.42 -17.57
N LEU A 237 -11.41 -3.21 -17.01
CA LEU A 237 -11.36 -3.47 -15.57
C LEU A 237 -11.04 -2.21 -14.76
N LEU A 238 -10.02 -1.46 -15.17
CA LEU A 238 -9.59 -0.25 -14.46
C LEU A 238 -10.63 0.89 -14.55
N GLU A 239 -11.28 1.08 -15.71
CA GLU A 239 -12.38 2.04 -15.86
C GLU A 239 -13.58 1.68 -14.99
N THR A 240 -13.87 0.39 -14.84
CA THR A 240 -14.90 -0.08 -13.92
C THR A 240 -14.54 0.21 -12.46
N LEU A 241 -13.26 0.13 -12.10
CA LEU A 241 -12.78 0.52 -10.77
C LEU A 241 -12.78 2.04 -10.56
N ASP A 242 -12.39 2.85 -11.55
CA ASP A 242 -12.35 4.32 -11.42
C ASP A 242 -13.74 4.94 -11.28
N ARG A 243 -14.77 4.28 -11.84
CA ARG A 243 -16.18 4.66 -11.65
C ARG A 243 -16.70 4.45 -10.22
N ARG A 244 -16.00 3.67 -9.38
CA ARG A 244 -16.39 3.46 -7.98
C ARG A 244 -16.09 4.68 -7.12
N HIS A 245 -16.90 4.89 -6.09
CA HIS A 245 -16.77 6.00 -5.16
C HIS A 245 -16.39 5.51 -3.75
N PRO A 246 -15.43 6.17 -3.06
CA PRO A 246 -14.64 7.32 -3.53
C PRO A 246 -13.55 6.92 -4.54
N PRO A 247 -13.14 7.84 -5.45
CA PRO A 247 -12.10 7.58 -6.42
C PRO A 247 -10.77 7.26 -5.72
N GLN A 248 -10.00 6.34 -6.30
CA GLN A 248 -8.76 5.84 -5.72
C GLN A 248 -7.58 6.26 -6.60
N TRP A 249 -6.61 6.96 -6.01
CA TRP A 249 -5.45 7.49 -6.75
C TRP A 249 -4.66 6.40 -7.48
N TYR A 250 -4.58 5.20 -6.90
CA TYR A 250 -3.81 4.11 -7.49
C TYR A 250 -4.48 3.53 -8.74
N VAL A 251 -5.82 3.59 -8.85
CA VAL A 251 -6.54 3.17 -10.06
C VAL A 251 -6.27 4.16 -11.19
N LYS A 252 -6.29 5.47 -10.89
CA LYS A 252 -5.94 6.51 -11.86
C LYS A 252 -4.50 6.40 -12.34
N ALA A 253 -3.57 6.14 -11.43
CA ALA A 253 -2.17 5.90 -11.78
C ALA A 253 -2.00 4.68 -12.69
N ASP A 254 -2.73 3.59 -12.45
CA ASP A 254 -2.69 2.41 -13.30
C ASP A 254 -3.31 2.66 -14.68
N LEU A 255 -4.43 3.40 -14.76
CA LEU A 255 -5.00 3.86 -16.04
C LEU A 255 -4.01 4.74 -16.81
N ALA A 256 -3.31 5.65 -16.12
CA ALA A 256 -2.32 6.51 -16.76
C ALA A 256 -1.17 5.69 -17.34
N ARG A 257 -0.63 4.70 -16.61
CA ARG A 257 0.40 3.79 -17.10
C ARG A 257 -0.08 2.97 -18.29
N LEU A 258 -1.35 2.62 -18.33
CA LEU A 258 -1.97 1.99 -19.49
C LEU A 258 -1.97 2.94 -20.70
N MET A 259 -2.39 4.20 -20.52
CA MET A 259 -2.35 5.22 -21.57
C MET A 259 -0.93 5.47 -22.09
N MET A 260 0.06 5.51 -21.19
CA MET A 260 1.48 5.62 -21.56
C MET A 260 1.92 4.48 -22.49
N ARG A 261 1.53 3.24 -22.20
CA ARG A 261 1.84 2.09 -23.06
C ARG A 261 1.16 2.14 -24.44
N GLN A 262 0.04 2.85 -24.54
CA GLN A 262 -0.67 3.07 -25.79
C GLN A 262 -0.18 4.31 -26.54
N GLY A 263 0.79 5.05 -25.99
CA GLY A 263 1.30 6.30 -26.57
C GLY A 263 0.41 7.52 -26.34
N ASP A 264 -0.74 7.38 -25.67
CA ASP A 264 -1.62 8.50 -25.31
C ASP A 264 -1.06 9.24 -24.09
N SER A 265 -0.03 10.03 -24.37
CA SER A 265 0.72 10.73 -23.33
C SER A 265 -0.10 11.85 -22.71
N ALA A 266 -1.07 12.44 -23.42
CA ALA A 266 -1.89 13.56 -22.93
C ALA A 266 -2.90 13.08 -21.89
N SER A 267 -3.63 12.00 -22.19
CA SER A 267 -4.54 11.37 -21.23
C SER A 267 -3.79 10.82 -20.02
N ALA A 268 -2.59 10.25 -20.23
CA ALA A 268 -1.74 9.80 -19.12
C ALA A 268 -1.38 10.94 -18.16
N LEU A 269 -0.98 12.11 -18.69
CA LEU A 269 -0.60 13.28 -17.90
C LEU A 269 -1.79 13.77 -17.06
N ALA A 270 -2.97 13.90 -17.67
CA ALA A 270 -4.19 14.30 -16.96
C ALA A 270 -4.53 13.32 -15.81
N LEU A 271 -4.49 12.02 -16.07
CA LEU A 271 -4.79 10.98 -15.06
C LEU A 271 -3.78 10.98 -13.91
N LEU A 272 -2.48 11.17 -14.17
CA LEU A 272 -1.48 11.26 -13.10
C LEU A 272 -1.64 12.53 -12.26
N CYS A 273 -1.92 13.68 -12.88
CA CYS A 273 -2.20 14.90 -12.13
C CYS A 273 -3.46 14.76 -11.26
N GLU A 274 -4.51 14.10 -11.75
CA GLU A 274 -5.68 13.75 -10.92
C GLU A 274 -5.32 12.83 -9.76
N ALA A 275 -4.51 11.79 -10.00
CA ALA A 275 -4.04 10.89 -8.95
C ALA A 275 -3.23 11.65 -7.88
N ALA A 276 -2.41 12.62 -8.31
CA ALA A 276 -1.62 13.49 -7.44
C ALA A 276 -2.45 14.51 -6.65
N LEU A 277 -3.64 14.90 -7.14
CA LEU A 277 -4.56 15.80 -6.44
C LEU A 277 -5.50 15.10 -5.46
N LEU A 278 -5.66 13.78 -5.53
CA LEU A 278 -6.56 13.05 -4.63
C LEU A 278 -6.07 13.05 -3.16
N PRO A 279 -6.99 13.02 -2.17
CA PRO A 279 -6.61 12.97 -0.75
C PRO A 279 -5.78 11.73 -0.40
N GLY A 280 -4.85 11.88 0.55
CA GLY A 280 -4.03 10.79 1.08
C GLY A 280 -2.57 11.20 1.28
N ASP A 281 -1.79 10.30 1.88
CA ASP A 281 -0.38 10.52 2.12
C ASP A 281 0.42 10.62 0.81
N ALA A 282 1.31 11.61 0.71
CA ALA A 282 2.18 11.80 -0.45
C ALA A 282 3.14 10.61 -0.64
N LYS A 283 3.57 9.95 0.45
CA LYS A 283 4.50 8.82 0.35
C LYS A 283 3.93 7.60 -0.38
N GLY A 284 2.60 7.43 -0.38
CA GLY A 284 1.95 6.40 -1.18
C GLY A 284 2.01 6.68 -2.68
N ARG A 285 2.18 7.95 -3.05
CA ARG A 285 2.05 8.48 -4.42
C ARG A 285 3.37 8.88 -5.07
N ILE A 286 4.48 8.70 -4.39
CA ILE A 286 5.83 8.86 -4.95
C ILE A 286 6.03 8.21 -6.33
N GLY A 287 5.43 7.05 -6.61
CA GLY A 287 5.47 6.44 -7.94
C GLY A 287 4.72 7.26 -9.01
N VAL A 288 3.66 7.97 -8.64
CA VAL A 288 2.95 8.92 -9.52
C VAL A 288 3.85 10.09 -9.87
N PHE A 289 4.64 10.60 -8.93
CA PHE A 289 5.59 11.70 -9.20
C PHE A 289 6.74 11.24 -10.11
N GLU A 290 7.24 10.02 -9.88
CA GLU A 290 8.22 9.38 -10.76
C GLU A 290 7.68 9.20 -12.19
N ASP A 291 6.41 8.79 -12.34
CA ASP A 291 5.72 8.63 -13.64
C ASP A 291 5.47 9.99 -14.32
N LEU A 292 5.13 11.04 -13.55
CA LEU A 292 4.95 12.40 -14.06
C LEU A 292 6.27 12.93 -14.63
N ALA A 293 7.39 12.79 -13.93
CA ALA A 293 8.70 13.19 -14.45
C ALA A 293 9.00 12.49 -15.79
N THR A 294 8.72 11.18 -15.89
CA THR A 294 8.88 10.41 -17.14
C THR A 294 8.04 10.95 -18.30
N LEU A 295 6.84 11.47 -18.03
CA LEU A 295 6.02 12.10 -19.07
C LEU A 295 6.48 13.51 -19.45
N LEU A 296 6.99 14.28 -18.48
CA LEU A 296 7.34 15.69 -18.67
C LEU A 296 8.67 15.86 -19.40
N GLU A 297 9.60 14.94 -19.19
CA GLU A 297 10.95 15.00 -19.76
C GLU A 297 10.94 15.02 -21.31
N PRO A 298 10.27 14.11 -22.04
CA PRO A 298 10.21 14.16 -23.51
C PRO A 298 9.47 15.39 -24.07
N ARG A 299 8.73 16.11 -23.23
CA ARG A 299 8.00 17.34 -23.59
C ARG A 299 8.77 18.60 -23.30
N GLU A 300 9.98 18.47 -22.75
CA GLU A 300 10.85 19.59 -22.43
C GLU A 300 10.23 20.55 -21.40
N ILE A 301 9.31 20.05 -20.56
CA ILE A 301 8.72 20.82 -19.46
C ILE A 301 9.65 20.71 -18.24
N TRP A 302 10.83 21.34 -18.36
CA TRP A 302 11.98 21.10 -17.50
C TRP A 302 11.75 21.40 -16.01
N HIS A 303 11.20 22.57 -15.69
CA HIS A 303 10.91 22.97 -14.31
C HIS A 303 10.01 21.95 -13.61
N ALA A 304 8.91 21.57 -14.26
CA ALA A 304 7.98 20.61 -13.69
C ALA A 304 8.65 19.24 -13.57
N CYS A 305 9.36 18.76 -14.59
CA CYS A 305 10.08 17.48 -14.51
C CYS A 305 11.02 17.43 -13.29
N LEU A 306 11.84 18.46 -13.10
CA LEU A 306 12.78 18.57 -11.99
C LEU A 306 12.07 18.60 -10.63
N ASP A 307 11.04 19.44 -10.48
CA ASP A 307 10.25 19.53 -9.23
C ASP A 307 9.68 18.15 -8.82
N HIS A 308 9.24 17.32 -9.78
CA HIS A 308 8.70 15.98 -9.50
C HIS A 308 9.79 14.97 -9.11
N LEU A 309 10.96 15.02 -9.75
CA LEU A 309 12.12 14.20 -9.35
C LEU A 309 12.56 14.56 -7.93
N MET A 310 12.67 15.85 -7.63
CA MET A 310 13.04 16.35 -6.30
C MET A 310 11.98 16.03 -5.25
N LEU A 311 10.69 16.10 -5.60
CA LEU A 311 9.61 15.74 -4.66
C LEU A 311 9.68 14.26 -4.27
N ALA A 312 9.92 13.37 -5.24
CA ALA A 312 10.13 11.95 -4.95
C ALA A 312 11.35 11.73 -4.04
N TRP A 313 12.45 12.47 -4.28
CA TRP A 313 13.64 12.42 -3.46
C TRP A 313 13.39 12.92 -2.02
N ALA A 314 12.73 14.07 -1.86
CA ALA A 314 12.39 14.65 -0.56
C ALA A 314 11.56 13.69 0.31
N ILE A 315 10.60 12.98 -0.30
CA ILE A 315 9.81 11.94 0.37
C ILE A 315 10.69 10.80 0.86
N ALA A 316 11.63 10.33 0.03
CA ALA A 316 12.53 9.23 0.42
C ALA A 316 13.45 9.62 1.60
N ILE A 317 13.86 10.89 1.69
CA ILE A 317 14.60 11.42 2.84
C ILE A 317 13.69 11.46 4.08
N THR A 318 12.49 12.02 3.96
CA THR A 318 11.55 12.17 5.09
C THR A 318 11.12 10.81 5.68
N GLU A 319 10.99 9.79 4.83
CA GLU A 319 10.61 8.44 5.24
C GLU A 319 11.82 7.54 5.61
N CYS A 320 13.04 8.08 5.57
CA CYS A 320 14.29 7.34 5.84
C CYS A 320 14.46 6.08 4.97
N TRP A 321 14.05 6.14 3.69
CA TRP A 321 14.16 5.02 2.76
C TRP A 321 15.50 5.04 2.02
N GLU A 322 16.57 4.58 2.65
CA GLU A 322 17.95 4.66 2.12
C GLU A 322 18.10 4.20 0.67
N HIS A 323 17.61 3.00 0.35
CA HIS A 323 17.69 2.44 -1.00
C HIS A 323 16.94 3.29 -2.03
N ARG A 324 15.79 3.85 -1.64
CA ARG A 324 15.01 4.72 -2.53
C ARG A 324 15.63 6.10 -2.65
N ARG A 325 16.19 6.63 -1.56
CA ARG A 325 16.93 7.90 -1.54
C ARG A 325 18.07 7.85 -2.54
N ALA A 326 18.90 6.81 -2.50
CA ALA A 326 20.01 6.61 -3.43
C ALA A 326 19.51 6.58 -4.88
N ARG A 327 18.46 5.80 -5.18
CA ARG A 327 17.86 5.74 -6.52
C ARG A 327 17.30 7.08 -7.00
N CYS A 328 16.62 7.83 -6.13
CA CYS A 328 16.07 9.14 -6.47
C CYS A 328 17.19 10.16 -6.75
N GLN A 329 18.28 10.10 -5.98
CA GLN A 329 19.47 10.92 -6.19
C GLN A 329 20.14 10.59 -7.53
N GLU A 330 20.41 9.31 -7.80
CA GLU A 330 21.01 8.86 -9.07
C GLU A 330 20.18 9.31 -10.27
N ARG A 331 18.85 9.17 -10.20
CA ARG A 331 17.95 9.62 -11.27
C ARG A 331 17.99 11.14 -11.48
N HIS A 332 18.14 11.92 -10.41
CA HIS A 332 18.30 13.36 -10.49
C HIS A 332 19.66 13.73 -11.12
N GLU A 333 20.74 13.09 -10.71
CA GLU A 333 22.09 13.29 -11.28
C GLU A 333 22.15 12.92 -12.77
N ASP A 334 21.56 11.77 -13.15
CA ASP A 334 21.43 11.36 -14.56
C ASP A 334 20.63 12.40 -15.38
N PHE A 335 19.53 12.92 -14.84
CA PHE A 335 18.75 13.96 -15.50
C PHE A 335 19.57 15.23 -15.75
N TRP A 336 20.35 15.69 -14.76
CA TRP A 336 21.27 16.82 -14.95
C TRP A 336 22.38 16.52 -15.94
N SER A 337 22.95 15.32 -15.93
CA SER A 337 24.00 14.94 -16.89
C SER A 337 23.49 14.94 -18.32
N ARG A 338 22.22 14.59 -18.56
CA ARG A 338 21.64 14.53 -19.92
C ARG A 338 21.11 15.87 -20.42
N HIS A 339 20.68 16.75 -19.51
CA HIS A 339 19.95 17.98 -19.88
C HIS A 339 20.55 19.28 -19.31
N GLY A 340 21.71 19.22 -18.66
CA GLY A 340 22.32 20.36 -17.94
C GLY A 340 22.38 21.66 -18.74
N ASP A 341 22.82 21.61 -20.00
CA ASP A 341 22.88 22.80 -20.86
C ASP A 341 21.51 23.43 -21.11
N ARG A 342 20.48 22.59 -21.31
CA ARG A 342 19.09 23.04 -21.54
C ARG A 342 18.49 23.61 -20.26
N LEU A 343 18.82 23.02 -19.12
CA LEU A 343 18.40 23.50 -17.81
C LEU A 343 19.02 24.87 -17.50
N ALA A 344 20.32 25.04 -17.77
CA ALA A 344 20.99 26.32 -17.62
C ALA A 344 20.39 27.41 -18.52
N GLN A 345 20.06 27.07 -19.78
CA GLN A 345 19.34 27.99 -20.69
C GLN A 345 17.93 28.36 -20.19
N ALA A 346 17.27 27.46 -19.47
CA ALA A 346 15.99 27.72 -18.81
C ALA A 346 16.13 28.50 -17.48
N GLY A 347 17.35 28.91 -17.09
CA GLY A 347 17.61 29.62 -15.84
C GLY A 347 17.51 28.73 -14.60
N LEU A 348 17.73 27.43 -14.75
CA LEU A 348 17.73 26.46 -13.65
C LEU A 348 19.16 26.16 -13.20
N ASP A 349 19.43 26.43 -11.92
CA ASP A 349 20.69 26.07 -11.28
C ASP A 349 20.66 24.64 -10.74
N GLN A 350 21.81 23.97 -10.81
CA GLN A 350 21.95 22.64 -10.23
C GLN A 350 21.89 22.70 -8.71
N ALA A 351 20.93 22.01 -8.13
CA ALA A 351 20.80 21.82 -6.69
C ALA A 351 21.30 20.42 -6.30
N PHE A 352 22.20 20.36 -5.31
CA PHE A 352 22.73 19.09 -4.81
C PHE A 352 21.81 18.40 -3.77
N GLU A 353 20.77 19.11 -3.30
CA GLU A 353 19.78 18.59 -2.36
C GLU A 353 18.37 19.09 -2.72
N PRO A 354 17.31 18.30 -2.42
CA PRO A 354 15.95 18.74 -2.65
C PRO A 354 15.56 19.88 -1.68
N PRO A 355 14.83 20.91 -2.17
CA PRO A 355 14.20 21.89 -1.31
C PRO A 355 13.25 21.23 -0.28
N PRO A 356 12.81 21.97 0.76
CA PRO A 356 11.86 21.46 1.73
C PRO A 356 10.59 20.89 1.07
N PHE A 357 10.14 19.72 1.55
CA PHE A 357 8.99 18.98 1.00
C PHE A 357 7.77 19.86 0.74
N GLN A 358 7.41 20.76 1.66
CA GLN A 358 6.24 21.64 1.53
C GLN A 358 6.36 22.61 0.36
N GLN A 359 7.58 23.09 0.06
CA GLN A 359 7.81 24.01 -1.06
C GLN A 359 7.66 23.28 -2.40
N LEU A 360 8.28 22.10 -2.53
CA LEU A 360 8.16 21.26 -3.73
C LEU A 360 6.70 20.83 -3.95
N LEU A 361 6.01 20.43 -2.89
CA LEU A 361 4.60 20.06 -2.96
C LEU A 361 3.73 21.23 -3.43
N ALA A 362 3.95 22.45 -2.94
CA ALA A 362 3.18 23.63 -3.36
C ALA A 362 3.36 23.96 -4.86
N ARG A 363 4.58 23.85 -5.37
CA ARG A 363 4.88 24.02 -6.81
C ARG A 363 4.18 22.96 -7.65
N CYS A 364 4.32 21.69 -7.25
CA CYS A 364 3.71 20.57 -7.96
C CYS A 364 2.17 20.63 -7.92
N LEU A 365 1.56 21.02 -6.79
CA LEU A 365 0.11 21.21 -6.67
C LEU A 365 -0.43 22.23 -7.67
N THR A 366 0.27 23.37 -7.81
CA THR A 366 -0.07 24.39 -8.80
C THR A 366 -0.02 23.81 -10.22
N PHE A 367 1.07 23.10 -10.54
CA PHE A 367 1.24 22.46 -11.84
C PHE A 367 0.12 21.44 -12.13
N TRP A 368 -0.17 20.53 -11.21
CA TRP A 368 -1.22 19.51 -11.40
C TRP A 368 -2.58 20.14 -11.64
N GLN A 369 -2.92 21.19 -10.89
CA GLN A 369 -4.19 21.88 -11.04
C GLN A 369 -4.32 22.52 -12.42
N ILE A 370 -3.28 23.22 -12.90
CA ILE A 370 -3.25 23.81 -14.24
C ILE A 370 -3.42 22.71 -15.30
N GLN A 371 -2.65 21.63 -15.22
CA GLN A 371 -2.70 20.56 -16.22
C GLN A 371 -4.07 19.87 -16.27
N VAL A 372 -4.71 19.62 -15.12
CA VAL A 372 -6.08 19.06 -15.11
C VAL A 372 -7.07 20.04 -15.73
N ASP A 373 -6.93 21.33 -15.46
CA ASP A 373 -7.82 22.38 -16.00
C ASP A 373 -7.65 22.59 -17.52
N GLU A 374 -6.45 22.39 -18.06
CA GLU A 374 -6.10 22.59 -19.48
C GLU A 374 -6.33 21.34 -20.34
N LEU A 375 -5.95 20.16 -19.86
CA LEU A 375 -5.99 18.91 -20.64
C LEU A 375 -7.38 18.30 -20.75
N ARG A 376 -8.34 18.79 -19.95
CA ARG A 376 -9.71 18.31 -20.03
C ARG A 376 -10.52 19.18 -20.99
N PRO A 377 -11.16 18.60 -22.02
CA PRO A 377 -12.03 19.34 -22.92
C PRO A 377 -13.18 19.94 -22.12
N ARG A 378 -13.17 21.27 -21.97
CA ARG A 378 -14.24 22.00 -21.31
C ARG A 378 -15.35 22.25 -22.32
N GLN A 379 -16.56 21.89 -21.93
CA GLN A 379 -17.77 22.28 -22.66
C GLN A 379 -18.27 23.62 -22.13
N ARG A 380 -19.01 24.33 -22.98
CA ARG A 380 -19.64 25.60 -22.65
C ARG A 380 -21.14 25.45 -22.69
N GLY A 381 -21.82 26.11 -21.76
CA GLY A 381 -23.26 26.09 -21.66
C GLY A 381 -23.77 27.26 -20.83
N ARG A 382 -25.05 27.22 -20.48
CA ARG A 382 -25.68 28.19 -19.59
C ARG A 382 -26.37 27.48 -18.45
N ILE A 383 -26.24 28.01 -17.22
CA ILE A 383 -26.99 27.46 -16.08
C ILE A 383 -28.48 27.66 -16.38
N LYS A 384 -29.22 26.57 -16.56
CA LYS A 384 -30.66 26.58 -16.85
C LYS A 384 -31.49 26.65 -15.57
N ALA A 385 -31.04 25.93 -14.55
CA ALA A 385 -31.71 25.86 -13.26
C ALA A 385 -30.66 25.78 -12.15
N TRP A 386 -30.94 26.46 -11.05
CA TRP A 386 -30.13 26.42 -9.84
C TRP A 386 -31.06 26.33 -8.63
N ASN A 387 -30.84 25.32 -7.78
CA ASN A 387 -31.54 25.15 -6.52
C ASN A 387 -30.58 25.50 -5.37
N PRO A 388 -30.74 26.68 -4.73
CA PRO A 388 -29.84 27.14 -3.68
C PRO A 388 -30.01 26.36 -2.37
N GLU A 389 -31.20 25.83 -2.07
CA GLU A 389 -31.46 25.08 -0.82
C GLU A 389 -30.75 23.72 -0.81
N ARG A 390 -30.73 23.05 -1.96
CA ARG A 390 -30.14 21.70 -2.11
C ARG A 390 -28.77 21.71 -2.79
N GLU A 391 -28.23 22.89 -3.07
CA GLU A 391 -26.94 23.12 -3.71
C GLU A 391 -26.71 22.27 -4.97
N PHE A 392 -27.63 22.32 -5.94
CA PHE A 392 -27.42 21.68 -7.24
C PHE A 392 -28.09 22.47 -8.37
N GLY A 393 -27.66 22.23 -9.61
CA GLY A 393 -28.26 22.85 -10.78
C GLY A 393 -28.12 22.01 -12.05
N PHE A 394 -28.59 22.59 -13.15
CA PHE A 394 -28.53 22.02 -14.49
C PHE A 394 -27.97 23.04 -15.47
N ILE A 395 -27.14 22.57 -16.40
CA ILE A 395 -26.54 23.38 -17.46
C ILE A 395 -27.14 22.96 -18.79
N GLU A 396 -27.67 23.92 -19.53
CA GLU A 396 -28.16 23.73 -20.89
C GLU A 396 -26.99 23.72 -21.87
N LEU A 397 -27.05 22.74 -22.78
CA LEU A 397 -26.11 22.51 -23.86
C LEU A 397 -26.87 22.54 -25.20
N ALA A 398 -26.29 23.16 -26.21
CA ALA A 398 -26.93 23.24 -27.52
C ALA A 398 -27.02 21.84 -28.17
N GLY A 399 -28.25 21.31 -28.28
CA GLY A 399 -28.51 20.03 -28.96
C GLY A 399 -28.25 18.77 -28.13
N SER A 400 -28.03 18.88 -26.81
CA SER A 400 -27.89 17.72 -25.92
C SER A 400 -28.72 17.87 -24.64
N PRO A 401 -28.97 16.78 -23.90
CA PRO A 401 -29.69 16.85 -22.63
C PRO A 401 -29.01 17.78 -21.61
N ASP A 402 -29.80 18.38 -20.74
CA ASP A 402 -29.29 19.22 -19.65
C ASP A 402 -28.34 18.43 -18.74
N LEU A 403 -27.20 19.04 -18.41
CA LEU A 403 -26.17 18.41 -17.61
C LEU A 403 -26.31 18.80 -16.13
N PHE A 404 -26.43 17.82 -15.25
CA PHE A 404 -26.50 18.02 -13.81
C PHE A 404 -25.15 18.52 -13.25
N PHE A 405 -25.17 19.38 -12.22
CA PHE A 405 -23.99 19.73 -11.44
C PHE A 405 -24.33 19.98 -9.96
N LEU A 406 -23.37 19.74 -9.07
CA LEU A 406 -23.49 20.04 -7.64
C LEU A 406 -22.84 21.40 -7.33
N GLY A 407 -23.36 22.12 -6.33
CA GLY A 407 -22.83 23.42 -5.89
C GLY A 407 -21.36 23.36 -5.53
N ARG A 408 -20.93 22.29 -4.86
CA ARG A 408 -19.51 22.02 -4.56
C ARG A 408 -18.61 21.88 -5.80
N ASN A 409 -19.18 21.72 -6.99
CA ASN A 409 -18.41 21.67 -8.24
C ASN A 409 -18.29 23.06 -8.88
N PHE A 410 -18.97 24.09 -8.37
CA PHE A 410 -18.81 25.45 -8.84
C PHE A 410 -17.53 26.08 -8.26
N ARG A 411 -16.70 26.63 -9.14
CA ARG A 411 -15.34 27.12 -8.87
C ARG A 411 -15.28 28.62 -9.18
N SER A 412 -15.79 29.42 -8.26
CA SER A 412 -15.62 30.88 -8.25
C SER A 412 -15.64 31.37 -6.81
N ARG A 413 -14.70 32.26 -6.46
CA ARG A 413 -14.70 32.93 -5.15
C ARG A 413 -15.57 34.17 -5.12
N GLU A 414 -15.82 34.77 -6.28
CA GLU A 414 -16.46 36.08 -6.42
C GLU A 414 -17.93 35.98 -6.83
N ARG A 415 -18.32 34.88 -7.48
CA ARG A 415 -19.65 34.70 -8.04
C ARG A 415 -20.30 33.45 -7.49
N ARG A 416 -21.62 33.47 -7.31
CA ARG A 416 -22.43 32.29 -7.04
C ARG A 416 -23.08 31.78 -8.34
N PRO A 417 -23.54 30.52 -8.40
CA PRO A 417 -24.29 30.03 -9.55
C PRO A 417 -25.61 30.81 -9.70
N GLU A 418 -25.90 31.29 -10.90
CA GLU A 418 -27.13 32.02 -11.23
C GLU A 418 -27.71 31.50 -12.54
N VAL A 419 -29.05 31.47 -12.63
CA VAL A 419 -29.75 31.06 -13.86
C VAL A 419 -29.42 32.04 -14.99
N GLY A 420 -29.13 31.50 -16.17
CA GLY A 420 -28.69 32.23 -17.36
C GLY A 420 -27.19 32.47 -17.44
N MET A 421 -26.42 32.20 -16.37
CA MET A 421 -24.97 32.45 -16.35
C MET A 421 -24.24 31.57 -17.39
N PRO A 422 -23.46 32.17 -18.30
CA PRO A 422 -22.57 31.43 -19.17
C PRO A 422 -21.46 30.80 -18.35
N VAL A 423 -21.26 29.50 -18.54
CA VAL A 423 -20.29 28.72 -17.79
C VAL A 423 -19.50 27.81 -18.71
N GLU A 424 -18.30 27.48 -18.28
CA GLU A 424 -17.53 26.37 -18.84
C GLU A 424 -17.26 25.33 -17.75
N PHE A 425 -17.22 24.07 -18.16
CA PHE A 425 -17.22 22.94 -17.25
C PHE A 425 -16.65 21.70 -17.92
N GLU A 426 -16.23 20.74 -17.11
CA GLU A 426 -15.83 19.42 -17.57
C GLU A 426 -16.98 18.45 -17.42
N VAL A 427 -17.11 17.51 -18.35
CA VAL A 427 -18.09 16.41 -18.25
C VAL A 427 -17.41 15.19 -17.67
N LYS A 428 -17.92 14.69 -16.54
CA LYS A 428 -17.45 13.44 -15.94
C LYS A 428 -18.59 12.42 -15.92
N SER A 429 -18.29 11.17 -16.29
CA SER A 429 -19.19 10.05 -16.08
C SER A 429 -19.53 9.94 -14.59
N SER A 430 -20.81 9.78 -14.29
CA SER A 430 -21.37 9.65 -12.95
C SER A 430 -22.41 8.53 -12.95
N TYR A 431 -22.89 8.14 -11.78
CA TYR A 431 -23.95 7.15 -11.66
C TYR A 431 -25.17 7.78 -11.00
N ASP A 432 -26.30 7.80 -11.71
CA ASP A 432 -27.57 8.26 -11.15
C ASP A 432 -28.17 7.13 -10.30
N ARG A 433 -27.95 7.18 -8.99
CA ARG A 433 -28.48 6.20 -8.03
C ARG A 433 -30.00 6.11 -8.04
N LYS A 434 -30.72 7.18 -8.41
CA LYS A 434 -32.18 7.18 -8.44
C LYS A 434 -32.73 6.50 -9.69
N LYS A 435 -31.98 6.54 -10.79
CA LYS A 435 -32.37 5.97 -12.09
C LYS A 435 -31.60 4.69 -12.46
N GLU A 436 -30.73 4.22 -11.57
CA GLU A 436 -29.85 3.05 -11.73
C GLU A 436 -29.17 2.97 -13.11
N ARG A 437 -28.64 4.10 -13.56
CA ARG A 437 -27.99 4.18 -14.87
C ARG A 437 -26.76 5.07 -14.83
N ASP A 438 -25.83 4.77 -15.74
CA ASP A 438 -24.74 5.67 -16.05
C ASP A 438 -25.30 7.02 -16.53
N SER A 439 -24.73 8.09 -15.99
CA SER A 439 -25.11 9.47 -16.27
C SER A 439 -23.84 10.29 -16.47
N GLN A 440 -24.02 11.56 -16.84
CA GLN A 440 -22.94 12.53 -16.90
C GLN A 440 -23.22 13.67 -15.93
N MET A 441 -22.17 14.27 -15.37
CA MET A 441 -22.26 15.41 -14.47
C MET A 441 -21.20 16.45 -14.84
N ALA A 442 -21.56 17.71 -14.73
CA ALA A 442 -20.64 18.83 -14.83
C ALA A 442 -19.80 18.96 -13.56
N VAL A 443 -18.48 18.97 -13.73
CA VAL A 443 -17.51 19.23 -12.67
C VAL A 443 -16.66 20.45 -13.03
N SER A 444 -16.01 21.05 -12.04
CA SER A 444 -15.18 22.24 -12.23
C SER A 444 -15.90 23.38 -12.97
N VAL A 445 -17.17 23.62 -12.63
CA VAL A 445 -18.02 24.61 -13.31
C VAL A 445 -17.52 26.01 -12.93
N ARG A 446 -17.22 26.86 -13.91
CA ARG A 446 -16.78 28.24 -13.65
C ARG A 446 -17.45 29.25 -14.59
N PRO A 447 -17.64 30.51 -14.17
CA PRO A 447 -18.17 31.55 -15.05
C PRO A 447 -17.31 31.70 -16.31
N PHE A 448 -17.95 31.73 -17.48
CA PHE A 448 -17.30 31.98 -18.75
C PHE A 448 -17.71 33.35 -19.27
N SER A 449 -16.78 34.30 -19.31
CA SER A 449 -16.95 35.58 -20.00
C SER A 449 -16.20 35.51 -21.34
N PRO A 450 -16.85 35.63 -22.51
CA PRO A 450 -16.12 35.78 -23.76
C PRO A 450 -15.28 37.07 -23.72
N PRO A 451 -14.10 37.12 -24.36
CA PRO A 451 -13.32 38.34 -24.44
C PRO A 451 -14.18 39.46 -25.04
N ALA A 452 -14.22 40.61 -24.37
CA ALA A 452 -14.93 41.77 -24.87
C ALA A 452 -14.40 42.08 -26.28
N LYS A 453 -15.30 42.23 -27.27
CA LYS A 453 -14.94 42.75 -28.59
C LYS A 453 -14.25 44.09 -28.38
N GLN A 454 -12.91 44.13 -28.45
CA GLN A 454 -12.19 45.38 -28.56
C GLN A 454 -12.59 46.00 -29.90
N VAL A 455 -13.48 46.98 -29.86
CA VAL A 455 -13.63 47.94 -30.94
C VAL A 455 -12.29 48.69 -30.98
N ARG A 456 -11.42 48.31 -31.92
CA ARG A 456 -10.19 49.08 -32.20
C ARG A 456 -10.64 50.49 -32.58
N LYS A 457 -10.44 51.45 -31.68
CA LYS A 457 -10.37 52.86 -32.10
C LYS A 457 -9.13 52.99 -32.98
N PRO A 458 -9.19 53.72 -34.12
CA PRO A 458 -8.01 54.04 -34.89
C PRO A 458 -7.00 54.73 -33.97
N ILE A 459 -5.75 54.28 -34.01
CA ILE A 459 -4.64 54.95 -33.34
C ILE A 459 -4.42 56.26 -34.09
N ASP A 460 -4.51 57.38 -33.38
CA ASP A 460 -4.14 58.70 -33.89
C ASP A 460 -2.61 58.80 -33.88
N ILE A 461 -2.02 58.74 -35.09
CA ILE A 461 -0.58 58.67 -35.33
C ILE A 461 0.10 60.00 -34.97
N ASP A 462 -0.65 61.09 -34.79
CA ASP A 462 -0.12 62.41 -34.46
C ASP A 462 0.14 62.63 -32.95
N SER A 463 -0.05 61.61 -32.11
CA SER A 463 0.00 61.73 -30.64
C SER A 463 1.21 61.08 -29.95
N LEU A 464 2.23 60.66 -30.68
CA LEU A 464 3.45 60.10 -30.08
C LEU A 464 4.62 61.11 -30.18
N PRO A 465 5.21 61.54 -29.04
CA PRO A 465 6.39 62.40 -29.06
C PRO A 465 7.62 61.63 -29.57
N TYR A 466 8.46 62.34 -30.31
CA TYR A 466 9.73 61.89 -30.88
C TYR A 466 10.69 61.28 -29.85
#